data_AF-A0A373FVK5-F1
#
_entry.id   AF-A0A373FVK5-F1
#
_cell.length_a   1.000
_cell.length_b   1.000
_cell.length_c   1.000
_cell.angle_alpha   90.00
_cell.angle_beta   90.00
_cell.angle_gamma   90.00
#
_symmetry.space_group_name_H-M   'P 1'
#
loop_
_entity.id
_entity.type
_entity.pdbx_description
1 polymer ?
#
loop_
_entity_poly.entity_id
_entity_poly.type
_entity_poly.pdbx_seq_one_letter_code
_entity_poly.pdbx_strand_id
1 'polypeptide(L)'
;MFIPQFFRSIQSQENAKYLIIFLFACEAGLCIYEYAIENNVFMAISTITDRSRFRSTGLWAHPLHNASIVSVTILLIIMSNLKLSRKILLLIIGIIVLFTFNGRASIISTSICTLLIVLQNPRQVFKVVRKHPILVGATIIMGIVLFGYLSSTDLGGKMFNAETRNMDDRSAGARFDLYAYVLNMNIEEWLFGFKNFDAIFLRNDFDYIESTQLSLILSMGGLIAIPFMIFQFIDLYHYFDNMRPRYRLIIILDIVVIGLSSESFVGLASWVMIYAAYTALFGNNYIKRTI
;
A
#
# COMPACT_ATOMS: atom_id res chain seq x y z
N MET A 1 -6.07 -4.19 19.63
CA MET A 1 -5.77 -5.05 18.47
C MET A 1 -4.88 -6.19 18.94
N PHE A 2 -5.22 -7.46 18.72
CA PHE A 2 -4.41 -8.62 19.17
C PHE A 2 -3.22 -8.93 18.25
N ILE A 3 -3.23 -8.38 17.04
CA ILE A 3 -2.20 -8.61 16.00
C ILE A 3 -0.78 -8.22 16.46
N PRO A 4 -0.54 -7.02 17.06
CA PRO A 4 0.77 -6.67 17.60
C PRO A 4 1.26 -7.65 18.68
N GLN A 5 0.37 -8.09 19.56
CA GLN A 5 0.71 -9.02 20.65
C GLN A 5 1.11 -10.39 20.10
N PHE A 6 0.38 -10.88 19.10
CA PHE A 6 0.72 -12.11 18.38
C PHE A 6 2.11 -12.03 17.73
N PHE A 7 2.39 -10.98 16.97
CA PHE A 7 3.69 -10.85 16.30
C PHE A 7 4.85 -10.60 17.26
N ARG A 8 4.64 -9.92 18.40
CA ARG A 8 5.64 -9.85 19.48
C ARG A 8 6.02 -11.22 20.01
N SER A 9 5.08 -12.17 20.08
CA SER A 9 5.38 -13.54 20.54
C SER A 9 6.24 -14.33 19.53
N ILE A 10 6.09 -14.05 18.23
CA ILE A 10 6.80 -14.72 17.12
C ILE A 10 8.15 -14.06 16.81
N GLN A 11 8.38 -12.83 17.27
CA GLN A 11 9.60 -12.05 17.06
C GLN A 11 10.90 -12.76 17.52
N SER A 12 10.79 -13.79 18.36
CA SER A 12 11.92 -14.61 18.84
C SER A 12 12.52 -15.55 17.78
N GLN A 13 11.87 -15.74 16.62
CA GLN A 13 12.31 -16.72 15.62
C GLN A 13 13.08 -16.06 14.46
N GLU A 14 14.38 -16.38 14.35
CA GLU A 14 15.25 -15.87 13.27
C GLU A 14 14.76 -16.21 11.86
N ASN A 15 13.89 -17.22 11.73
CA ASN A 15 13.36 -17.70 10.46
C ASN A 15 12.20 -16.86 9.91
N ALA A 16 11.54 -16.04 10.75
CA ALA A 16 10.41 -15.21 10.34
C ALA A 16 10.78 -14.18 9.25
N LYS A 17 12.04 -13.73 9.24
CA LYS A 17 12.56 -12.81 8.20
C LYS A 17 12.53 -13.42 6.80
N TYR A 18 12.80 -14.72 6.68
CA TYR A 18 12.82 -15.41 5.40
C TYR A 18 11.40 -15.66 4.88
N LEU A 19 10.45 -15.89 5.79
CA LEU A 19 9.05 -16.08 5.44
C LEU A 19 8.45 -14.84 4.75
N ILE A 20 8.71 -13.63 5.27
CA ILE A 20 8.18 -12.41 4.64
C ILE A 20 8.85 -12.12 3.30
N ILE A 21 10.17 -12.31 3.18
CA ILE A 21 10.86 -12.14 1.89
C ILE A 21 10.32 -13.16 0.88
N PHE A 22 10.08 -14.39 1.32
CA PHE A 22 9.45 -15.43 0.52
C PHE A 22 8.04 -15.05 0.10
N LEU A 23 7.18 -14.60 1.02
CA LEU A 23 5.82 -14.15 0.71
C LEU A 23 5.82 -12.96 -0.27
N PHE A 24 6.71 -11.99 -0.09
CA PHE A 24 6.87 -10.89 -1.04
C PHE A 24 7.35 -11.38 -2.41
N ALA A 25 8.27 -12.35 -2.47
CA ALA A 25 8.74 -12.92 -3.73
C ALA A 25 7.64 -13.75 -4.43
N CYS A 26 6.85 -14.51 -3.67
CA CYS A 26 5.68 -15.24 -4.19
C CYS A 26 4.63 -14.28 -4.73
N GLU A 27 4.31 -13.22 -3.99
CA GLU A 27 3.39 -12.17 -4.44
C GLU A 27 3.90 -11.54 -5.73
N ALA A 28 5.15 -11.09 -5.75
CA ALA A 28 5.74 -10.46 -6.93
C ALA A 28 5.76 -11.39 -8.15
N GLY A 29 6.18 -12.64 -7.97
CA GLY A 29 6.25 -13.64 -9.04
C GLY A 29 4.86 -13.97 -9.59
N LEU A 30 3.88 -14.18 -8.71
CA LEU A 30 2.50 -14.43 -9.08
C LEU A 30 1.91 -13.24 -9.85
N CYS A 31 2.13 -12.01 -9.40
CA CYS A 31 1.53 -10.85 -10.04
C CYS A 31 2.11 -10.57 -11.43
N ILE A 32 3.43 -10.75 -11.58
CA ILE A 32 4.09 -10.66 -12.88
C ILE A 32 3.58 -11.77 -13.82
N TYR A 33 3.40 -12.98 -13.31
CA TYR A 33 2.86 -14.11 -14.07
C TYR A 33 1.41 -13.87 -14.51
N GLU A 34 0.53 -13.46 -13.59
CA GLU A 34 -0.87 -13.13 -13.88
C GLU A 34 -0.96 -12.04 -14.94
N TYR A 35 -0.14 -10.99 -14.82
CA TYR A 35 -0.08 -9.90 -15.80
C TYR A 35 0.42 -10.37 -17.17
N ALA A 36 1.43 -11.24 -17.22
CA ALA A 36 1.98 -11.72 -18.49
C ALA A 36 1.00 -12.62 -19.28
N ILE A 37 0.10 -13.31 -18.59
CA ILE A 37 -0.88 -14.23 -19.20
C ILE A 37 -2.27 -13.58 -19.32
N GLU A 38 -2.45 -12.40 -18.73
CA GLU A 38 -3.75 -11.73 -18.62
C GLU A 38 -4.83 -12.63 -17.99
N ASN A 39 -4.43 -13.47 -17.04
CA ASN A 39 -5.31 -14.38 -16.34
C ASN A 39 -5.06 -14.36 -14.84
N ASN A 40 -6.13 -14.26 -14.06
CA ASN A 40 -6.08 -14.29 -12.60
C ASN A 40 -6.08 -15.75 -12.12
N VAL A 41 -5.11 -16.12 -11.28
CA VAL A 41 -4.93 -17.53 -10.85
C VAL A 41 -5.96 -17.92 -9.78
N PHE A 42 -6.18 -17.06 -8.79
CA PHE A 42 -7.00 -17.40 -7.62
C PHE A 42 -8.44 -16.89 -7.71
N MET A 43 -8.69 -15.81 -8.46
CA MET A 43 -10.02 -15.21 -8.56
C MET A 43 -10.25 -14.72 -9.99
N ALA A 44 -11.11 -15.39 -10.74
CA ALA A 44 -11.57 -14.86 -12.01
C ALA A 44 -12.32 -13.55 -11.75
N ILE A 45 -11.76 -12.42 -12.20
CA ILE A 45 -12.44 -11.13 -12.19
C ILE A 45 -13.45 -11.13 -13.36
N SER A 46 -14.41 -12.05 -13.35
CA SER A 46 -15.55 -12.04 -14.28
C SER A 46 -16.72 -11.20 -13.75
N THR A 47 -16.62 -10.71 -12.51
CA THR A 47 -17.71 -10.06 -11.77
C THR A 47 -17.47 -8.59 -11.43
N ILE A 48 -16.31 -8.00 -11.77
CA ILE A 48 -16.08 -6.55 -11.64
C ILE A 48 -16.37 -5.92 -13.00
N THR A 49 -17.63 -5.52 -13.17
CA THR A 49 -18.33 -5.12 -14.39
C THR A 49 -17.80 -3.91 -15.17
N ASP A 50 -16.64 -3.32 -14.84
CA ASP A 50 -16.19 -2.15 -15.62
C ASP A 50 -14.68 -1.83 -15.51
N ARG A 51 -13.82 -2.72 -16.00
CA ARG A 51 -12.41 -2.36 -16.20
C ARG A 51 -11.91 -2.86 -17.54
N SER A 52 -11.85 -1.96 -18.50
CA SER A 52 -11.25 -2.10 -19.83
C SER A 52 -9.78 -2.55 -19.87
N ARG A 53 -9.18 -2.95 -18.73
CA ARG A 53 -7.78 -3.40 -18.62
C ARG A 53 -7.58 -4.44 -17.51
N PHE A 54 -6.72 -5.40 -17.79
CA PHE A 54 -6.31 -6.45 -16.86
C PHE A 54 -5.64 -5.87 -15.61
N ARG A 55 -5.92 -6.48 -14.45
CA ARG A 55 -5.25 -6.20 -13.17
C ARG A 55 -4.96 -7.52 -12.46
N SER A 56 -3.73 -7.65 -11.98
CA SER A 56 -3.36 -8.81 -11.16
C SER A 56 -4.08 -8.78 -9.80
N THR A 57 -4.45 -9.95 -9.31
CA THR A 57 -5.13 -10.19 -8.03
C THR A 57 -4.20 -10.74 -6.96
N GLY A 58 -3.04 -11.26 -7.35
CA GLY A 58 -2.02 -11.77 -6.44
C GLY A 58 -2.55 -12.76 -5.39
N LEU A 59 -1.86 -12.86 -4.25
CA LEU A 59 -2.24 -13.78 -3.17
C LEU A 59 -3.48 -13.33 -2.40
N TRP A 60 -3.77 -12.03 -2.35
CA TRP A 60 -4.88 -11.50 -1.53
C TRP A 60 -6.17 -11.25 -2.29
N ALA A 61 -6.28 -11.76 -3.53
CA ALA A 61 -7.48 -11.77 -4.35
C ALA A 61 -8.13 -10.39 -4.62
N HIS A 62 -7.47 -9.27 -4.28
CA HIS A 62 -7.96 -7.93 -4.56
C HIS A 62 -6.81 -6.97 -4.95
N PRO A 63 -6.79 -6.42 -6.18
CA PRO A 63 -5.65 -5.64 -6.69
C PRO A 63 -5.26 -4.44 -5.82
N LEU A 64 -6.25 -3.72 -5.29
CA LEU A 64 -5.99 -2.53 -4.46
C LEU A 64 -5.44 -2.90 -3.08
N HIS A 65 -5.86 -4.04 -2.53
CA HIS A 65 -5.34 -4.53 -1.25
C HIS A 65 -3.87 -4.91 -1.39
N ASN A 66 -3.52 -5.64 -2.45
CA ASN A 66 -2.11 -5.98 -2.72
C ASN A 66 -1.25 -4.75 -2.92
N ALA A 67 -1.75 -3.77 -3.68
CA ALA A 67 -1.03 -2.53 -3.92
C ALA A 67 -0.68 -1.81 -2.59
N SER A 68 -1.61 -1.78 -1.64
CA SER A 68 -1.39 -1.21 -0.31
C SER A 68 -0.37 -1.99 0.53
N ILE A 69 -0.42 -3.33 0.51
CA ILE A 69 0.49 -4.20 1.27
C ILE A 69 1.91 -4.10 0.69
N VAL A 70 2.04 -4.22 -0.63
CA VAL A 70 3.32 -4.12 -1.34
C VAL A 70 3.95 -2.75 -1.12
N SER A 71 3.15 -1.68 -1.21
CA SER A 71 3.57 -0.30 -0.95
C SER A 71 4.23 -0.14 0.43
N VAL A 72 3.53 -0.49 1.51
CA VAL A 72 4.07 -0.36 2.88
C VAL A 72 5.27 -1.30 3.09
N THR A 73 5.23 -2.51 2.52
CA THR A 73 6.33 -3.48 2.61
C THR A 73 7.62 -2.96 1.97
N ILE A 74 7.52 -2.31 0.80
CA ILE A 74 8.66 -1.66 0.13
C ILE A 74 9.27 -0.59 1.03
N LEU A 75 8.45 0.29 1.63
CA LEU A 75 8.95 1.34 2.53
C LEU A 75 9.70 0.76 3.73
N LEU A 76 9.15 -0.31 4.34
CA LEU A 76 9.80 -1.04 5.43
C LEU A 76 11.14 -1.66 4.98
N ILE A 77 11.21 -2.27 3.80
CA ILE A 77 12.45 -2.83 3.22
C ILE A 77 13.51 -1.75 3.06
N ILE A 78 13.16 -0.57 2.52
CA ILE A 78 14.09 0.55 2.34
C ILE A 78 14.67 1.01 3.68
N MET A 79 13.84 1.06 4.71
CA MET A 79 14.23 1.51 6.06
C MET A 79 14.94 0.43 6.90
N SER A 80 14.90 -0.84 6.48
CA SER A 80 15.51 -1.97 7.20
C SER A 80 17.05 -1.96 7.22
N ASN A 81 17.68 -2.92 7.89
CA ASN A 81 19.14 -3.10 7.89
C ASN A 81 19.68 -3.97 6.74
N LEU A 82 18.89 -4.20 5.68
CA LEU A 82 19.33 -5.00 4.52
C LEU A 82 20.47 -4.34 3.73
N LYS A 83 21.26 -5.16 3.02
CA LYS A 83 22.30 -4.68 2.10
C LYS A 83 21.68 -3.78 1.02
N LEU A 84 22.37 -2.70 0.67
CA LEU A 84 21.88 -1.71 -0.30
C LEU A 84 21.44 -2.32 -1.64
N SER A 85 22.22 -3.25 -2.20
CA SER A 85 21.87 -3.92 -3.46
C SER A 85 20.53 -4.67 -3.39
N ARG A 86 20.26 -5.35 -2.28
CA ARG A 86 18.99 -6.05 -2.05
C ARG A 86 17.83 -5.07 -1.90
N LYS A 87 18.04 -3.94 -1.22
CA LYS A 87 17.03 -2.88 -1.10
C LYS A 87 16.64 -2.32 -2.47
N ILE A 88 17.63 -2.00 -3.30
CA ILE A 88 17.40 -1.47 -4.65
C ILE A 88 16.65 -2.50 -5.50
N LEU A 89 17.10 -3.75 -5.52
CA LEU A 89 16.44 -4.83 -6.27
C LEU A 89 14.97 -5.02 -5.84
N LEU A 90 14.72 -5.13 -4.53
CA LEU A 90 13.36 -5.32 -4.00
C LEU A 90 12.47 -4.09 -4.25
N LEU A 91 13.03 -2.88 -4.22
CA LEU A 91 12.32 -1.65 -4.59
C LEU A 91 11.89 -1.67 -6.06
N ILE A 92 12.79 -2.04 -6.98
CA ILE A 92 12.48 -2.11 -8.41
C ILE A 92 11.39 -3.14 -8.69
N ILE A 93 11.55 -4.35 -8.14
CA ILE A 93 10.55 -5.42 -8.26
C ILE A 93 9.21 -4.94 -7.69
N GLY A 94 9.23 -4.33 -6.51
CA GLY A 94 8.04 -3.80 -5.87
C GLY A 94 7.32 -2.73 -6.70
N ILE A 95 8.06 -1.79 -7.30
CA ILE A 95 7.50 -0.78 -8.20
C ILE A 95 6.84 -1.44 -9.42
N ILE A 96 7.50 -2.41 -10.06
CA ILE A 96 6.92 -3.15 -11.20
C ILE A 96 5.61 -3.81 -10.80
N VAL A 97 5.58 -4.47 -9.64
CA VAL A 97 4.39 -5.14 -9.10
C VAL A 97 3.27 -4.13 -8.82
N LEU A 98 3.56 -2.94 -8.29
CA LEU A 98 2.55 -1.90 -8.11
C LEU A 98 1.86 -1.49 -9.43
N PHE A 99 2.60 -1.49 -10.55
CA PHE A 99 2.02 -1.25 -11.88
C PHE A 99 1.10 -2.38 -12.34
N THR A 100 1.39 -3.64 -12.02
CA THR A 100 0.50 -4.78 -12.36
C THR A 100 -0.88 -4.71 -11.70
N PHE A 101 -1.01 -3.98 -10.58
CA PHE A 101 -2.28 -3.72 -9.90
C PHE A 101 -3.02 -2.48 -10.43
N ASN A 102 -2.34 -1.61 -11.19
CA ASN A 102 -2.86 -0.33 -11.65
C ASN A 102 -3.40 0.55 -10.50
N GLY A 103 -2.74 0.50 -9.33
CA GLY A 103 -3.11 1.25 -8.12
C GLY A 103 -2.46 2.64 -8.09
N ARG A 104 -3.08 3.65 -8.72
CA ARG A 104 -2.54 5.03 -8.84
C ARG A 104 -2.08 5.62 -7.50
N ALA A 105 -2.93 5.55 -6.48
CA ALA A 105 -2.65 6.11 -5.16
C ALA A 105 -1.44 5.43 -4.51
N SER A 106 -1.33 4.10 -4.57
CA SER A 106 -0.19 3.35 -4.04
C SER A 106 1.10 3.67 -4.79
N ILE A 107 1.08 3.77 -6.12
CA ILE A 107 2.28 4.12 -6.91
C ILE A 107 2.78 5.52 -6.54
N ILE A 108 1.89 6.52 -6.55
CA ILE A 108 2.22 7.92 -6.25
C ILE A 108 2.70 8.05 -4.80
N SER A 109 1.93 7.51 -3.84
CA SER A 109 2.24 7.59 -2.42
C SER A 109 3.57 6.92 -2.08
N THR A 110 3.80 5.68 -2.55
CA THR A 110 5.07 4.96 -2.33
C THR A 110 6.25 5.72 -2.90
N SER A 111 6.09 6.33 -4.09
CA SER A 111 7.15 7.09 -4.75
C SER A 111 7.52 8.36 -3.96
N ILE A 112 6.51 9.12 -3.52
CA ILE A 112 6.70 10.31 -2.69
C ILE A 112 7.33 9.93 -1.35
N CYS A 113 6.79 8.91 -0.66
CA CYS A 113 7.31 8.43 0.62
C CYS A 113 8.75 7.92 0.49
N THR A 114 9.07 7.20 -0.59
CA THR A 114 10.44 6.78 -0.89
C THR A 114 11.37 7.98 -1.05
N LEU A 115 10.95 9.00 -1.79
CA LEU A 115 11.71 10.24 -1.94
C LEU A 115 11.93 10.93 -0.59
N LEU A 116 10.90 11.06 0.24
CA LEU A 116 11.01 11.65 1.58
C LEU A 116 12.01 10.89 2.46
N ILE A 117 12.04 9.56 2.40
CA ILE A 117 13.02 8.74 3.14
C ILE A 117 14.44 9.03 2.68
N VAL A 118 14.65 9.08 1.36
CA VAL A 118 15.97 9.32 0.75
C VAL A 118 16.47 10.73 1.10
N LEU A 119 15.59 11.73 1.03
CA LEU A 119 15.91 13.13 1.35
C LEU A 119 16.22 13.37 2.82
N GLN A 120 15.81 12.48 3.74
CA GLN A 120 16.17 12.60 5.16
C GLN A 120 17.64 12.28 5.46
N ASN A 121 18.36 11.59 4.58
CA ASN A 121 19.79 11.28 4.76
C ASN A 121 20.62 11.62 3.52
N PRO A 122 20.69 12.89 3.09
CA PRO A 122 21.34 13.28 1.83
C PRO A 122 22.82 12.92 1.82
N ARG A 123 23.51 13.02 2.96
CA ARG A 123 24.92 12.60 3.11
C ARG A 123 25.15 11.13 2.77
N GLN A 124 24.20 10.26 3.14
CA GLN A 124 24.29 8.84 2.84
C GLN A 124 24.07 8.59 1.34
N VAL A 125 23.16 9.33 0.72
CA VAL A 125 22.93 9.30 -0.74
C VAL A 125 24.21 9.69 -1.48
N PHE A 126 24.83 10.83 -1.14
CA PHE A 126 26.09 11.26 -1.75
C PHE A 126 27.21 10.22 -1.57
N LYS A 127 27.30 9.60 -0.39
CA LYS A 127 28.27 8.52 -0.13
C LYS A 127 28.03 7.30 -1.04
N VAL A 128 26.76 6.93 -1.25
CA VAL A 128 26.39 5.83 -2.15
C VAL A 128 26.72 6.17 -3.60
N VAL A 129 26.36 7.36 -4.07
CA VAL A 129 26.65 7.83 -5.43
C VAL A 129 28.15 7.81 -5.71
N ARG A 130 28.96 8.30 -4.75
CA ARG A 130 30.43 8.29 -4.89
C ARG A 130 31.03 6.89 -4.84
N LYS A 131 30.50 6.00 -4.00
CA LYS A 131 31.04 4.64 -3.81
C LYS A 131 30.59 3.66 -4.90
N HIS A 132 29.40 3.85 -5.46
CA HIS A 132 28.77 2.95 -6.41
C HIS A 132 28.19 3.70 -7.63
N PRO A 133 29.00 4.47 -8.38
CA PRO A 133 28.50 5.29 -9.49
C PRO A 133 27.87 4.45 -10.61
N ILE A 134 28.42 3.26 -10.90
CA ILE A 134 27.88 2.34 -11.91
C ILE A 134 26.49 1.84 -11.51
N LEU A 135 26.29 1.46 -10.24
CA LEU A 135 25.00 0.98 -9.74
C LEU A 135 23.95 2.09 -9.83
N VAL A 136 24.31 3.32 -9.48
CA VAL A 136 23.43 4.49 -9.57
C VAL A 136 23.10 4.78 -11.03
N GLY A 137 24.09 4.82 -11.92
CA GLY A 137 23.89 5.00 -13.36
C GLY A 137 22.98 3.93 -13.95
N ALA A 138 23.21 2.66 -13.65
CA ALA A 138 22.36 1.55 -14.08
C ALA A 138 20.92 1.68 -13.56
N THR A 139 20.73 2.12 -12.31
CA THR A 139 19.40 2.34 -11.74
C THR A 139 18.67 3.48 -12.45
N ILE A 140 19.37 4.57 -12.79
CA ILE A 140 18.80 5.70 -13.54
C ILE A 140 18.42 5.26 -14.96
N ILE A 141 19.31 4.58 -15.68
CA ILE A 141 19.05 4.07 -17.03
C ILE A 141 17.85 3.13 -17.03
N MET A 142 17.81 2.18 -16.09
CA MET A 142 16.69 1.27 -15.93
C MET A 142 15.39 2.03 -15.61
N GLY A 143 15.45 3.07 -14.78
CA GLY A 143 14.31 3.95 -14.52
C GLY A 143 13.78 4.64 -15.78
N ILE A 144 14.68 5.14 -16.64
CA ILE A 144 14.32 5.77 -17.92
C ILE A 144 13.69 4.74 -18.88
N VAL A 145 14.31 3.55 -19.00
CA VAL A 145 13.80 2.46 -19.85
C VAL A 145 12.43 2.00 -19.35
N LEU A 146 12.28 1.82 -18.04
CA LEU A 146 11.02 1.43 -17.41
C LEU A 146 9.95 2.51 -17.58
N PHE A 147 10.30 3.79 -17.44
CA PHE A 147 9.39 4.89 -17.74
C PHE A 147 8.94 4.89 -19.21
N GLY A 148 9.87 4.71 -20.14
CA GLY A 148 9.57 4.57 -21.57
C GLY A 148 8.61 3.42 -21.84
N TYR A 149 8.89 2.24 -21.28
CA TYR A 149 8.04 1.06 -21.39
C TYR A 149 6.64 1.29 -20.79
N LEU A 150 6.56 1.87 -19.59
CA LEU A 150 5.26 2.20 -18.98
C LEU A 150 4.48 3.23 -19.79
N SER A 151 5.15 4.20 -20.41
CA SER A 151 4.48 5.20 -21.24
C SER A 151 3.93 4.66 -22.55
N SER A 152 4.47 3.54 -23.05
CA SER A 152 4.10 2.95 -24.34
C SER A 152 3.29 1.65 -24.25
N THR A 153 3.13 1.07 -23.05
CA THR A 153 2.44 -0.20 -22.84
C THR A 153 1.27 -0.06 -21.89
N ASP A 154 0.35 -1.03 -21.92
CA ASP A 154 -0.81 -1.08 -21.02
C ASP A 154 -0.43 -1.18 -19.54
N LEU A 155 0.83 -1.54 -19.23
CA LEU A 155 1.35 -1.64 -17.86
C LEU A 155 1.42 -0.27 -17.17
N GLY A 156 1.66 0.82 -17.92
CA GLY A 156 1.53 2.18 -17.37
C GLY A 156 0.10 2.58 -17.05
N GLY A 157 -0.87 1.80 -17.52
CA GLY A 157 -2.25 1.87 -17.08
C GLY A 157 -2.89 3.24 -17.27
N LYS A 158 -3.75 3.60 -16.31
CA LYS A 158 -4.50 4.87 -16.33
C LYS A 158 -3.60 6.10 -16.09
N MET A 159 -2.35 5.90 -15.69
CA MET A 159 -1.43 6.97 -15.29
C MET A 159 -0.79 7.67 -16.50
N PHE A 160 -0.54 6.92 -17.57
CA PHE A 160 0.16 7.42 -18.76
C PHE A 160 -0.71 7.55 -20.01
N ASN A 161 -1.89 6.91 -20.04
CA ASN A 161 -2.83 7.09 -21.15
C ASN A 161 -3.58 8.43 -21.02
N ALA A 162 -3.49 9.25 -22.07
CA ALA A 162 -4.08 10.60 -22.16
C ALA A 162 -5.61 10.62 -22.00
N GLU A 163 -6.31 9.56 -22.42
CA GLU A 163 -7.78 9.47 -22.34
C GLU A 163 -8.28 9.23 -20.91
N THR A 164 -7.48 8.55 -20.08
CA THR A 164 -7.80 8.23 -18.67
C THR A 164 -7.17 9.19 -17.66
N ARG A 165 -6.45 10.20 -18.17
CA ARG A 165 -5.78 11.23 -17.37
C ARG A 165 -6.75 12.32 -16.90
N ASN A 166 -7.93 12.40 -17.53
CA ASN A 166 -8.99 13.31 -17.11
C ASN A 166 -9.57 12.86 -15.76
N MET A 167 -9.82 13.84 -14.88
CA MET A 167 -10.50 13.63 -13.60
C MET A 167 -11.98 13.26 -13.77
N ASP A 168 -12.48 13.23 -15.02
CA ASP A 168 -13.82 12.78 -15.43
C ASP A 168 -13.97 11.24 -15.47
N ASP A 169 -13.00 10.49 -14.93
CA ASP A 169 -13.10 9.04 -14.70
C ASP A 169 -14.25 8.78 -13.71
N ARG A 170 -15.25 7.95 -14.08
CA ARG A 170 -16.46 7.66 -13.26
C ARG A 170 -16.14 7.31 -11.80
N SER A 171 -15.02 6.61 -11.56
CA SER A 171 -14.53 6.26 -10.23
C SER A 171 -13.99 7.45 -9.43
N ALA A 172 -13.35 8.45 -10.06
CA ALA A 172 -12.90 9.65 -9.35
C ALA A 172 -14.08 10.55 -8.98
N GLY A 173 -15.05 10.72 -9.88
CA GLY A 173 -16.32 11.42 -9.61
C GLY A 173 -17.08 10.80 -8.45
N ALA A 174 -17.31 9.48 -8.50
CA ALA A 174 -18.00 8.75 -7.43
C ALA A 174 -17.35 8.91 -6.05
N ARG A 175 -16.00 9.01 -5.97
CA ARG A 175 -15.31 9.31 -4.71
C ARG A 175 -15.66 10.71 -4.20
N PHE A 176 -15.58 11.73 -5.05
CA PHE A 176 -15.90 13.10 -4.65
C PHE A 176 -17.36 13.26 -4.24
N ASP A 177 -18.27 12.58 -4.95
CA ASP A 177 -19.69 12.58 -4.62
C ASP A 177 -19.95 11.88 -3.28
N LEU A 178 -19.24 10.78 -2.99
CA LEU A 178 -19.32 10.11 -1.68
C LEU A 178 -18.73 10.98 -0.55
N TYR A 179 -17.61 11.67 -0.78
CA TYR A 179 -17.08 12.63 0.19
C TYR A 179 -18.06 13.78 0.43
N ALA A 180 -18.65 14.34 -0.63
CA ALA A 180 -19.64 15.41 -0.53
C ALA A 180 -20.90 14.93 0.20
N TYR A 181 -21.34 13.70 -0.04
CA TYR A 181 -22.45 13.09 0.69
C TYR A 181 -22.13 13.01 2.19
N VAL A 182 -21.00 12.42 2.57
CA VAL A 182 -20.62 12.26 3.99
C VAL A 182 -20.48 13.59 4.71
N LEU A 183 -19.99 14.64 4.02
CA LEU A 183 -19.89 15.98 4.59
C LEU A 183 -21.25 16.67 4.78
N ASN A 184 -22.26 16.29 4.01
CA ASN A 184 -23.62 16.85 4.07
C ASN A 184 -24.60 15.97 4.85
N MET A 185 -24.14 14.87 5.46
CA MET A 185 -24.98 13.98 6.24
C MET A 185 -25.52 14.65 7.51
N ASN A 186 -26.68 14.16 7.97
CA ASN A 186 -27.21 14.54 9.26
C ASN A 186 -26.27 14.06 10.38
N ILE A 187 -26.16 14.86 11.45
CA ILE A 187 -25.23 14.61 12.56
C ILE A 187 -25.44 13.22 13.18
N GLU A 188 -26.69 12.77 13.32
CA GLU A 188 -27.01 11.45 13.88
C GLU A 188 -26.45 10.31 13.01
N GLU A 189 -26.70 10.37 11.70
CA GLU A 189 -26.21 9.37 10.76
C GLU A 189 -24.68 9.41 10.67
N TRP A 190 -24.09 10.61 10.77
CA TRP A 190 -22.64 10.76 10.78
C TRP A 190 -22.01 10.15 12.04
N LEU A 191 -22.64 10.33 13.20
CA LEU A 191 -22.11 9.84 14.48
C LEU A 191 -22.28 8.33 14.67
N PHE A 192 -23.42 7.77 14.24
CA PHE A 192 -23.78 6.37 14.51
C PHE A 192 -23.66 5.45 13.29
N GLY A 193 -23.41 6.00 12.10
CA GLY A 193 -23.28 5.24 10.86
C GLY A 193 -24.63 4.77 10.32
N PHE A 194 -24.59 4.04 9.21
CA PHE A 194 -25.77 3.52 8.55
C PHE A 194 -26.00 2.04 8.83
N LYS A 195 -27.27 1.68 9.00
CA LYS A 195 -27.68 0.28 9.13
C LYS A 195 -28.02 -0.39 7.80
N ASN A 196 -28.25 0.38 6.74
CA ASN A 196 -28.76 -0.13 5.47
C ASN A 196 -28.05 0.52 4.27
N PHE A 197 -26.82 0.05 4.00
CA PHE A 197 -25.96 0.56 2.93
C PHE A 197 -26.62 0.47 1.56
N ASP A 198 -27.27 -0.65 1.26
CA ASP A 198 -27.84 -0.93 -0.06
C ASP A 198 -28.89 0.12 -0.49
N ALA A 199 -29.69 0.61 0.45
CA ALA A 199 -30.73 1.61 0.17
C ALA A 199 -30.15 3.00 -0.18
N ILE A 200 -28.99 3.34 0.35
CA ILE A 200 -28.31 4.63 0.11
C ILE A 200 -27.50 4.57 -1.18
N PHE A 201 -26.87 3.42 -1.43
CA PHE A 201 -26.13 3.16 -2.66
C PHE A 201 -27.06 3.16 -3.87
N LEU A 202 -28.22 2.51 -3.76
CA LEU A 202 -29.25 2.52 -4.81
C LEU A 202 -29.85 3.91 -5.05
N ARG A 203 -29.99 4.73 -3.99
CA ARG A 203 -30.64 6.05 -4.08
C ARG A 203 -29.74 7.15 -4.63
N ASN A 204 -28.43 7.05 -4.39
CA ASN A 204 -27.45 8.06 -4.80
C ASN A 204 -26.60 7.61 -6.01
N ASP A 205 -26.93 6.48 -6.63
CA ASP A 205 -26.20 5.90 -7.78
C ASP A 205 -24.71 5.67 -7.46
N PHE A 206 -24.42 5.25 -6.23
CA PHE A 206 -23.06 4.88 -5.83
C PHE A 206 -22.81 3.42 -6.17
N ASP A 207 -21.75 3.15 -6.94
CA ASP A 207 -21.38 1.78 -7.29
C ASP A 207 -20.64 1.04 -6.15
N TYR A 208 -19.74 1.72 -5.41
CA TYR A 208 -18.93 1.12 -4.32
C TYR A 208 -18.20 2.19 -3.49
N ILE A 209 -17.81 1.85 -2.24
CA ILE A 209 -17.01 2.73 -1.36
C ILE A 209 -15.53 2.56 -1.67
N GLU A 210 -14.87 3.60 -2.18
CA GLU A 210 -13.46 3.56 -2.53
C GLU A 210 -12.54 4.26 -1.53
N SER A 211 -12.94 4.38 -0.25
CA SER A 211 -12.13 5.01 0.79
C SER A 211 -12.27 4.27 2.11
N THR A 212 -11.15 3.91 2.73
CA THR A 212 -11.10 3.25 4.03
C THR A 212 -11.79 4.11 5.09
N GLN A 213 -11.45 5.40 5.15
CA GLN A 213 -11.96 6.29 6.19
C GLN A 213 -13.48 6.45 6.07
N LEU A 214 -13.99 6.63 4.85
CA LEU A 214 -15.43 6.72 4.61
C LEU A 214 -16.13 5.40 4.92
N SER A 215 -15.56 4.27 4.50
CA SER A 215 -16.11 2.94 4.79
C SER A 215 -16.25 2.71 6.30
N LEU A 216 -15.24 3.06 7.09
CA LEU A 216 -15.29 2.96 8.56
C LEU A 216 -16.32 3.92 9.18
N ILE A 217 -16.36 5.18 8.74
CA ILE A 217 -17.33 6.16 9.25
C ILE A 217 -18.76 5.73 8.92
N LEU A 218 -19.01 5.30 7.68
CA LEU A 218 -20.34 4.88 7.26
C LEU A 218 -20.78 3.60 7.99
N SER A 219 -19.86 2.68 8.30
CA SER A 219 -20.20 1.37 8.89
C SER A 219 -20.32 1.38 10.41
N MET A 220 -19.47 2.16 11.09
CA MET A 220 -19.39 2.19 12.55
C MET A 220 -19.86 3.51 13.16
N GLY A 221 -20.06 4.54 12.33
CA GLY A 221 -20.29 5.91 12.78
C GLY A 221 -19.00 6.61 13.19
N GLY A 222 -18.94 7.92 12.96
CA GLY A 222 -17.79 8.77 13.31
C GLY A 222 -17.41 8.71 14.79
N LEU A 223 -18.39 8.47 15.68
CA LEU A 223 -18.16 8.34 17.12
C LEU A 223 -17.24 7.15 17.46
N ILE A 224 -17.35 6.05 16.71
CA ILE A 224 -16.54 4.84 16.93
C ILE A 224 -15.36 4.79 15.95
N ALA A 225 -15.60 5.12 14.68
CA ALA A 225 -14.62 5.04 13.61
C ALA A 225 -13.41 5.96 13.84
N ILE A 226 -13.62 7.20 14.28
CA ILE A 226 -12.52 8.16 14.47
C ILE A 226 -11.60 7.73 15.62
N PRO A 227 -12.10 7.45 16.85
CA PRO A 227 -11.25 6.90 17.90
C PRO A 227 -10.57 5.59 17.51
N PHE A 228 -11.25 4.72 16.76
CA PHE A 228 -10.68 3.48 16.26
C PHE A 228 -9.48 3.72 15.33
N MET A 229 -9.62 4.59 14.32
CA MET A 229 -8.52 4.95 13.41
C MET A 229 -7.37 5.62 14.17
N ILE A 230 -7.66 6.54 15.09
CA ILE A 230 -6.63 7.18 15.92
C ILE A 230 -5.87 6.13 16.75
N PHE A 231 -6.59 5.23 17.43
CA PHE A 231 -6.00 4.15 18.19
C PHE A 231 -5.13 3.25 17.31
N GLN A 232 -5.57 2.94 16.10
CA GLN A 232 -4.82 2.12 15.14
C GLN A 232 -3.51 2.77 14.69
N PHE A 233 -3.50 4.07 14.42
CA PHE A 233 -2.27 4.78 14.07
C PHE A 233 -1.33 4.98 15.27
N ILE A 234 -1.88 5.18 16.48
CA ILE A 234 -1.10 5.22 17.73
C ILE A 234 -0.45 3.86 17.99
N ASP A 235 -1.21 2.76 17.88
CA ASP A 235 -0.71 1.39 18.03
C ASP A 235 0.41 1.11 17.02
N LEU A 236 0.23 1.47 15.75
CA LEU A 236 1.27 1.31 14.73
C LEU A 236 2.52 2.15 15.03
N TYR A 237 2.35 3.41 15.48
CA TYR A 237 3.46 4.29 15.84
C TYR A 237 4.29 3.74 17.01
N HIS A 238 3.63 3.17 18.01
CA HIS A 238 4.30 2.57 19.18
C HIS A 238 4.86 1.18 18.89
N TYR A 239 4.21 0.39 18.03
CA TYR A 239 4.73 -0.90 17.62
C TYR A 239 6.02 -0.76 16.81
N PHE A 240 6.14 0.30 16.00
CA PHE A 240 7.31 0.52 15.15
C PHE A 240 8.51 1.14 15.91
N ASP A 241 8.70 0.78 17.17
CA ASP A 241 9.65 1.40 18.12
C ASP A 241 11.13 1.32 17.69
N ASN A 242 11.53 0.27 16.97
CA ASN A 242 12.89 0.13 16.43
C ASN A 242 13.22 1.07 15.26
N MET A 243 12.24 1.85 14.77
CA MET A 243 12.43 2.83 13.70
C MET A 243 12.50 4.25 14.26
N ARG A 244 13.17 5.16 13.54
CA ARG A 244 13.16 6.59 13.91
C ARG A 244 11.73 7.16 13.82
N PRO A 245 11.32 8.06 14.73
CA PRO A 245 9.97 8.66 14.73
C PRO A 245 9.52 9.20 13.37
N ARG A 246 10.42 9.88 12.63
CA ARG A 246 10.13 10.43 11.30
C ARG A 246 9.77 9.37 10.26
N TYR A 247 10.35 8.18 10.36
CA TYR A 247 10.05 7.06 9.45
C TYR A 247 8.69 6.43 9.75
N ARG A 248 8.32 6.36 11.03
CA ARG A 248 6.99 5.89 11.45
C ARG A 248 5.89 6.80 10.89
N LEU A 249 6.10 8.11 10.97
CA LEU A 249 5.18 9.10 10.41
C LEU A 249 5.06 8.99 8.87
N ILE A 250 6.15 8.70 8.16
CA ILE A 250 6.10 8.47 6.70
C ILE A 250 5.23 7.25 6.36
N ILE A 251 5.35 6.16 7.12
CA ILE A 251 4.51 4.97 6.88
C ILE A 251 3.04 5.25 7.19
N ILE A 252 2.75 5.96 8.27
CA ILE A 252 1.38 6.36 8.60
C ILE A 252 0.81 7.27 7.50
N LEU A 253 1.60 8.23 7.01
CA LEU A 253 1.21 9.09 5.89
C LEU A 253 0.87 8.27 4.65
N ASP A 254 1.70 7.29 4.30
CA ASP A 254 1.48 6.41 3.16
C ASP A 254 0.16 5.61 3.28
N ILE A 255 -0.08 5.01 4.45
CA ILE A 255 -1.32 4.28 4.75
C ILE A 255 -2.54 5.22 4.65
N VAL A 256 -2.46 6.43 5.21
CA VAL A 256 -3.56 7.40 5.16
C VAL A 256 -3.87 7.82 3.72
N VAL A 257 -2.85 8.18 2.94
CA VAL A 257 -3.02 8.63 1.54
C VAL A 257 -3.61 7.51 0.67
N ILE A 258 -3.11 6.28 0.81
CA ILE A 258 -3.66 5.13 0.09
C ILE A 258 -5.11 4.86 0.56
N GLY A 259 -5.36 4.90 1.87
CA GLY A 259 -6.69 4.68 2.45
C GLY A 259 -7.75 5.67 1.97
N LEU A 260 -7.37 6.92 1.64
CA LEU A 260 -8.31 7.89 1.07
C LEU A 260 -8.81 7.51 -0.34
N SER A 261 -8.08 6.63 -1.03
CA SER A 261 -8.34 6.21 -2.41
C SER A 261 -8.64 4.72 -2.56
N SER A 262 -8.61 3.96 -1.45
CA SER A 262 -8.98 2.54 -1.43
C SER A 262 -9.50 2.10 -0.06
N GLU A 263 -10.33 1.06 -0.04
CA GLU A 263 -10.82 0.42 1.19
C GLU A 263 -9.83 -0.58 1.83
N SER A 264 -8.56 -0.50 1.44
CA SER A 264 -7.57 -1.56 1.72
C SER A 264 -7.25 -1.77 3.20
N PHE A 265 -7.57 -0.81 4.05
CA PHE A 265 -7.26 -0.86 5.48
C PHE A 265 -8.49 -1.08 6.36
N VAL A 266 -9.65 -1.41 5.78
CA VAL A 266 -10.84 -1.86 6.53
C VAL A 266 -10.63 -3.29 7.01
N GLY A 267 -10.12 -4.16 6.12
CA GLY A 267 -9.92 -5.58 6.40
C GLY A 267 -8.67 -5.89 7.23
N LEU A 268 -8.69 -7.05 7.91
CA LEU A 268 -7.62 -7.49 8.80
C LEU A 268 -6.32 -7.88 8.05
N ALA A 269 -6.43 -8.38 6.82
CA ALA A 269 -5.30 -8.93 6.06
C ALA A 269 -4.15 -7.93 5.87
N SER A 270 -4.46 -6.70 5.46
CA SER A 270 -3.45 -5.65 5.25
C SER A 270 -2.69 -5.33 6.53
N TRP A 271 -3.40 -5.26 7.65
CA TRP A 271 -2.78 -5.02 8.96
C TRP A 271 -1.88 -6.19 9.37
N VAL A 272 -2.37 -7.43 9.27
CA VAL A 272 -1.54 -8.61 9.58
C VAL A 272 -0.23 -8.58 8.79
N MET A 273 -0.29 -8.29 7.49
CA MET A 273 0.90 -8.25 6.65
C MET A 273 1.86 -7.12 6.99
N ILE A 274 1.35 -5.92 7.32
CA ILE A 274 2.18 -4.78 7.74
C ILE A 274 2.93 -5.10 9.04
N TYR A 275 2.21 -5.63 10.05
CA TYR A 275 2.81 -5.99 11.33
C TYR A 275 3.80 -7.16 11.18
N ALA A 276 3.48 -8.15 10.35
CA ALA A 276 4.37 -9.26 10.04
C ALA A 276 5.65 -8.78 9.36
N ALA A 277 5.53 -7.92 8.34
CA ALA A 277 6.65 -7.37 7.59
C ALA A 277 7.58 -6.53 8.48
N TYR A 278 7.01 -5.69 9.35
CA TYR A 278 7.81 -4.95 10.33
C TYR A 278 8.57 -5.89 11.26
N THR A 279 7.87 -6.86 11.85
CA THR A 279 8.46 -7.80 12.83
C THR A 279 9.59 -8.60 12.19
N ALA A 280 9.41 -9.06 10.96
CA ALA A 280 10.43 -9.77 10.19
C ALA A 280 11.68 -8.93 9.89
N LEU A 281 11.51 -7.65 9.56
CA LEU A 281 12.60 -6.77 9.13
C LEU A 281 13.34 -6.07 10.28
N PHE A 282 12.66 -5.85 11.40
CA PHE A 282 13.15 -5.06 12.54
C PHE A 282 13.21 -5.84 13.86
N GLY A 283 12.67 -7.06 13.90
CA GLY A 283 12.48 -7.84 15.13
C GLY A 283 13.75 -8.27 15.87
N ASN A 284 14.89 -8.34 15.19
CA ASN A 284 16.12 -8.97 15.71
C ASN A 284 17.01 -8.09 16.62
N ASN A 285 16.56 -6.92 17.06
CA ASN A 285 17.39 -6.05 17.91
C ASN A 285 17.20 -6.23 19.42
N TYR A 286 16.24 -7.02 19.89
CA TYR A 286 16.07 -7.27 21.32
C TYR A 286 17.11 -8.23 21.91
N ILE A 287 17.61 -9.20 21.13
CA ILE A 287 18.57 -10.22 21.61
C ILE A 287 19.98 -9.64 21.83
N LYS A 288 20.32 -8.52 21.16
CA LYS A 288 21.65 -7.88 21.29
C LYS A 288 21.78 -6.85 22.43
N ARG A 289 20.73 -6.61 23.22
CA ARG A 289 20.78 -5.69 24.37
C ARG A 289 20.97 -6.38 25.72
N THR A 290 21.11 -7.70 25.74
CA THR A 290 21.21 -8.52 26.96
C THR A 290 22.42 -9.46 26.97
N ILE A 291 23.51 -9.12 26.26
CA ILE A 291 24.83 -9.73 26.47
C ILE A 291 25.86 -8.60 26.54
#